data_AF-A0A916E917-F1
#
_entry.id   AF-A0A916E917-F1
#
_cell.length_a   1.000
_cell.length_b   1.000
_cell.length_c   1.000
_cell.angle_alpha   90.00
_cell.angle_beta   90.00
_cell.angle_gamma   90.00
#
_symmetry.space_group_name_H-M   'P 1'
#
loop_
_entity.id
_entity.type
_entity.pdbx_description
1 polymer ?
#
loop_
_entity_poly.entity_id
_entity_poly.type
_entity_poly.pdbx_seq_one_letter_code
_entity_poly.pdbx_strand_id
1 'polypeptide(L)'
;MAARHADHITVYGEDNDQRLTGRHETGHISQFSYGVANRGASIRIPRHVAAEGKGYLEDRRPASNIDPYRVTQIIVESSLA
;
A
#
# COMPACT_ATOMS: atom_id res chain seq x y z
N MET A 1 -2.95 8.49 -3.67
CA MET A 1 -2.97 7.05 -3.26
C MET A 1 -4.29 6.33 -3.49
N ALA A 2 -5.39 6.68 -2.80
CA ALA A 2 -6.66 5.96 -2.90
C ALA A 2 -7.29 6.06 -4.31
N ALA A 3 -7.34 7.27 -4.87
CA ALA A 3 -7.94 7.54 -6.19
C ALA A 3 -7.22 6.81 -7.34
N ARG A 4 -5.92 6.53 -7.19
CA ARG A 4 -5.09 5.83 -8.18
C ARG A 4 -4.81 4.39 -7.77
N HIS A 5 -5.65 3.79 -6.92
CA HIS A 5 -5.41 2.45 -6.39
C HIS A 5 -5.18 1.42 -7.51
N ALA A 6 -6.04 1.43 -8.54
CA ALA A 6 -5.91 0.53 -9.68
C ALA A 6 -4.56 0.70 -10.40
N ASP A 7 -4.17 1.95 -10.73
CA ASP A 7 -2.89 2.26 -11.38
C ASP A 7 -1.70 1.73 -10.57
N HIS A 8 -1.71 1.91 -9.24
CA HIS A 8 -0.69 1.37 -8.36
C HIS A 8 -0.61 -0.15 -8.44
N ILE A 9 -1.76 -0.85 -8.38
CA ILE A 9 -1.79 -2.31 -8.46
C ILE A 9 -1.14 -2.83 -9.75
N THR A 10 -1.29 -2.12 -10.87
CA THR A 10 -0.68 -2.55 -12.16
C THR A 10 0.85 -2.64 -12.13
N VAL A 11 1.51 -1.91 -11.23
CA VAL A 11 2.98 -1.91 -11.10
C VAL A 11 3.48 -2.58 -9.81
N TYR A 12 2.57 -3.15 -9.00
CA TYR A 12 2.88 -3.68 -7.67
C TYR A 12 3.27 -5.17 -7.68
N GLY A 13 3.79 -5.65 -8.80
CA GLY A 13 4.25 -7.02 -9.01
C GLY A 13 3.18 -7.91 -9.65
N GLU A 14 3.64 -8.91 -10.39
CA GLU A 14 2.80 -9.92 -11.03
C GLU A 14 2.18 -10.87 -10.00
N ASP A 15 1.01 -11.44 -10.31
CA ASP A 15 0.25 -12.39 -9.46
C ASP A 15 -0.09 -11.87 -8.06
N ASN A 16 -0.10 -10.55 -7.87
CA ASN A 16 -0.33 -9.95 -6.55
C ASN A 16 -1.76 -10.17 -6.03
N ASP A 17 -2.71 -10.54 -6.90
CA ASP A 17 -4.08 -10.95 -6.56
C ASP A 17 -4.10 -12.25 -5.74
N GLN A 18 -3.15 -13.15 -5.99
CA GLN A 18 -3.00 -14.39 -5.22
C GLN A 18 -2.58 -14.11 -3.76
N ARG A 19 -1.89 -12.98 -3.53
CA ARG A 19 -1.42 -12.54 -2.21
C ARG A 19 -2.43 -11.61 -1.53
N LEU A 20 -2.92 -10.59 -2.22
CA LEU A 20 -3.83 -9.55 -1.72
C LEU A 20 -5.28 -10.04 -1.69
N THR A 21 -5.54 -11.00 -0.81
CA THR A 21 -6.84 -11.68 -0.69
C THR A 21 -7.71 -11.13 0.44
N GLY A 22 -7.22 -10.15 1.20
CA GLY A 22 -7.85 -9.69 2.45
C GLY A 22 -7.63 -10.64 3.64
N ARG A 23 -6.88 -11.73 3.44
CA ARG A 23 -6.49 -12.69 4.49
C ARG A 23 -4.99 -12.55 4.77
N HIS A 24 -4.53 -13.19 5.84
CA HIS A 24 -3.10 -13.33 6.16
C HIS A 24 -2.37 -11.98 6.27
N GLU A 25 -2.95 -11.05 7.02
CA GLU A 25 -2.37 -9.71 7.23
C GLU A 25 -2.18 -8.89 5.93
N THR A 26 -3.08 -9.05 4.95
CA THR A 26 -3.12 -8.25 3.72
C THR A 26 -4.50 -7.64 3.50
N GLY A 27 -4.56 -6.55 2.71
CA GLY A 27 -5.81 -6.03 2.15
C GLY A 27 -6.26 -6.82 0.92
N HIS A 28 -7.50 -6.61 0.48
CA HIS A 28 -8.01 -7.20 -0.76
C HIS A 28 -7.60 -6.36 -1.98
N ILE A 29 -7.20 -7.00 -3.08
CA ILE A 29 -6.63 -6.31 -4.26
C ILE A 29 -7.57 -5.29 -4.92
N SER A 30 -8.88 -5.47 -4.81
CA SER A 30 -9.88 -4.57 -5.40
C SER A 30 -10.30 -3.42 -4.48
N GLN A 31 -9.83 -3.39 -3.23
CA GLN A 31 -10.27 -2.42 -2.23
C GLN A 31 -9.08 -1.66 -1.63
N PHE A 32 -9.18 -0.33 -1.65
CA PHE A 32 -8.24 0.51 -0.93
C PHE A 32 -8.73 0.74 0.51
N SER A 33 -7.85 0.56 1.48
CA SER A 33 -8.10 0.86 2.89
C SER A 33 -6.85 1.40 3.58
N TYR A 34 -7.04 2.17 4.64
CA TYR A 34 -5.95 2.57 5.53
C TYR A 34 -6.38 2.47 7.00
N GLY A 35 -5.41 2.35 7.91
CA GLY A 35 -5.71 2.34 9.34
C GLY A 35 -4.50 2.42 10.25
N VAL A 36 -4.73 2.88 11.48
CA VAL A 36 -3.70 2.95 12.54
C VAL A 36 -3.46 1.56 13.10
N ALA A 37 -2.21 1.11 13.08
CA ALA A 37 -1.78 -0.23 13.51
C ALA A 37 -2.52 -1.39 12.82
N ASN A 38 -3.25 -1.14 11.73
CA ASN A 38 -4.02 -2.15 11.03
C ASN A 38 -3.15 -2.85 9.98
N ARG A 39 -2.81 -4.11 10.21
CA ARG A 39 -2.06 -4.92 9.25
C ARG A 39 -2.92 -5.39 8.07
N GLY A 40 -4.23 -5.58 8.24
CA GLY A 40 -5.12 -5.95 7.14
C GLY A 40 -5.42 -4.81 6.16
N ALA A 41 -4.95 -3.59 6.43
CA ALA A 41 -5.18 -2.45 5.55
C ALA A 41 -4.18 -2.40 4.38
N SER A 42 -4.56 -1.72 3.29
CA SER A 42 -3.67 -1.46 2.17
C SER A 42 -2.51 -0.55 2.58
N ILE A 43 -2.81 0.53 3.31
CA ILE A 43 -1.84 1.44 3.93
C ILE A 43 -1.92 1.32 5.45
N ARG A 44 -0.79 1.10 6.11
CA ARG A 44 -0.69 1.11 7.57
C ARG A 44 -0.04 2.40 8.06
N ILE A 45 -0.66 3.03 9.05
CA ILE A 45 -0.03 4.09 9.84
C ILE A 45 0.46 3.46 11.15
N PRO A 46 1.76 3.42 11.45
CA PRO A 46 2.26 2.88 12.72
C PRO A 46 1.66 3.61 13.93
N ARG A 47 1.48 2.90 15.05
CA ARG A 47 0.88 3.46 16.27
C ARG A 47 1.65 4.69 16.79
N HIS A 48 2.98 4.64 16.77
CA HIS A 48 3.82 5.77 17.22
C HIS A 48 3.68 6.98 16.29
N VAL A 49 3.66 6.77 14.96
CA VAL A 49 3.43 7.84 13.98
C VAL A 49 2.10 8.54 14.22
N ALA A 50 1.02 7.77 14.44
CA ALA A 50 -0.29 8.33 14.75
C ALA A 50 -0.30 9.10 16.09
N ALA A 51 0.41 8.59 17.11
CA ALA A 51 0.51 9.24 18.41
C ALA A 51 1.35 10.54 18.38
N GLU A 52 2.42 10.56 17.59
CA GLU A 52 3.33 11.71 17.46
C GLU A 52 2.84 12.76 16.45
N GLY A 53 1.90 12.40 15.58
CA GLY A 53 1.38 13.28 14.52
C GLY A 53 2.37 13.52 13.37
N LYS A 54 3.48 12.79 13.33
CA LYS A 54 4.54 12.88 12.30
C LYS A 54 5.22 11.53 12.09
N GLY A 55 5.79 11.32 10.91
CA GLY A 55 6.52 10.10 10.57
C GLY A 55 6.23 9.64 9.15
N TYR A 56 5.86 8.36 9.00
CA TYR A 56 5.69 7.72 7.70
C TYR A 56 4.40 6.88 7.63
N LEU A 57 3.99 6.59 6.40
CA LEU A 57 3.00 5.56 6.08
C LEU A 57 3.71 4.33 5.50
N GLU A 58 3.11 3.16 5.65
CA GLU A 58 3.60 1.91 5.08
C GLU A 58 2.60 1.41 4.04
N ASP A 59 2.99 1.42 2.75
CA ASP A 59 2.21 0.78 1.70
C ASP A 59 2.48 -0.73 1.69
N ARG A 60 1.47 -1.53 2.03
CA ARG A 60 1.59 -2.99 2.18
C ARG A 60 1.14 -3.76 0.93
N ARG A 61 0.75 -3.02 -0.11
CA ARG A 61 0.28 -3.57 -1.39
C ARG A 61 1.39 -4.03 -2.36
N PRO A 62 2.62 -3.52 -2.35
CA PRO A 62 3.68 -4.05 -3.23
C PRO A 62 3.99 -5.53 -2.90
N ALA A 63 4.09 -6.38 -3.92
CA ALA A 63 4.54 -7.76 -3.80
C ALA A 63 6.06 -7.86 -3.67
N SER A 64 6.59 -9.08 -3.45
CA SER A 64 8.03 -9.32 -3.33
C SER A 64 8.80 -9.22 -4.66
N ASN A 65 8.11 -9.35 -5.79
CA ASN A 65 8.65 -9.33 -7.16
C ASN A 65 8.49 -7.97 -7.87
N ILE A 66 8.32 -6.88 -7.11
CA ILE A 66 8.13 -5.55 -7.68
C ILE A 66 9.37 -5.05 -8.44
N ASP A 67 9.15 -4.18 -9.43
CA ASP A 67 10.19 -3.28 -9.91
C ASP A 67 10.26 -2.07 -8.95
N PRO A 68 11.34 -1.91 -8.16
CA PRO A 68 11.42 -0.85 -7.17
C PRO A 68 11.43 0.55 -7.81
N TYR A 69 11.90 0.70 -9.04
CA TYR A 69 11.92 2.00 -9.72
C TYR A 69 10.51 2.45 -10.09
N ARG A 70 9.70 1.55 -10.65
CA ARG A 70 8.30 1.85 -11.00
C ARG A 70 7.44 2.10 -9.77
N VAL A 71 7.60 1.28 -8.73
CA VAL A 71 6.83 1.41 -7.48
C VAL A 71 7.16 2.71 -6.77
N THR A 72 8.44 3.06 -6.64
CA THR A 72 8.83 4.32 -5.97
C THR A 72 8.38 5.54 -6.78
N GLN A 73 8.49 5.51 -8.10
CA GLN A 73 8.01 6.57 -8.98
C GLN A 73 6.51 6.85 -8.77
N ILE A 74 5.64 5.84 -8.88
CA ILE A 74 4.19 6.06 -8.79
C ILE A 74 3.75 6.49 -7.38
N ILE A 75 4.49 6.06 -6.34
CA ILE A 75 4.26 6.50 -4.96
C ILE A 75 4.54 8.01 -4.83
N VAL A 76 5.68 8.47 -5.34
CA VAL A 76 6.05 9.89 -5.27
C VAL A 76 5.10 10.72 -6.11
N GLU A 77 4.82 10.31 -7.35
CA GLU A 77 3.91 11.00 -8.26
C GLU A 77 2.52 11.18 -7.63
N SER A 78 1.95 10.13 -7.05
CA SER A 78 0.61 10.18 -6.47
C SER A 78 0.54 10.79 -5.06
N SER A 79 1.68 11.20 -4.48
CA SER A 79 1.75 11.87 -3.18
C SER A 79 2.07 13.36 -3.29
N LEU A 80 2.79 13.76 -4.35
CA LEU A 80 3.24 15.13 -4.55
C LEU A 80 2.46 15.89 -5.63
N ALA A 81 1.67 15.19 -6.44
CA ALA A 81 0.69 15.79 -7.36
C ALA A 81 -0.64 16.04 -6.64
#